data_AF-A0AA86NEZ8-F1
#
_entry.id   AF-A0AA86NEZ8-F1
#
_cell.length_a   1.000
_cell.length_b   1.000
_cell.length_c   1.000
_cell.angle_alpha   90.00
_cell.angle_beta   90.00
_cell.angle_gamma   90.00
#
_symmetry.space_group_name_H-M   'P 1'
#
loop_
_entity.id
_entity.type
_entity.pdbx_description
1 polymer ?
#
loop_
_entity_poly.entity_id
_entity_poly.type
_entity_poly.pdbx_seq_one_letter_code
_entity_poly.pdbx_strand_id
1 'polypeptide(L)'
;MKLQNLKQFEVNNKTQLKPMSSSQLKISHPSIYDIIHKDALRCCWRFAQILEKTKIDTRIIQCLFQEFFINTFTLYTDFISEYYQGLGTLFEMVMMHYLDLDKVAANFDKKLIHDENFEPCEQIAQFFSQDYNFVLSTSCNVMQKVLNETECKNETLINMSTDLYDVIKAKHINEYQLIKVERDMASISMLKYVIYCGLHIAPSYSLSVLLADAYLAMDVTQQLNFIADVIAISIKAYKSNDKHCIIQEPFESHNDPFGDAMDMFTNAFKNVFVEENYNFVKEKLLQKENNSILKWVVIGAVVFGVSAAVVKGLRK
;
A
#
# COMPACT_ATOMS: atom_id res chain seq x y z
N MET A 1 14.24 21.98 2.42
CA MET A 1 15.10 21.38 1.38
C MET A 1 14.23 21.14 0.16
N LYS A 2 14.56 21.71 -1.03
CA LYS A 2 13.78 21.47 -2.25
C LYS A 2 14.23 20.14 -2.86
N LEU A 3 13.34 19.15 -2.94
CA LEU A 3 13.55 17.82 -3.55
C LEU A 3 13.73 17.87 -5.09
N GLN A 4 14.33 18.95 -5.63
CA GLN A 4 14.36 19.26 -7.06
C GLN A 4 15.37 18.46 -7.90
N ASN A 5 16.09 17.50 -7.32
CA ASN A 5 17.14 16.74 -8.01
C ASN A 5 17.04 15.22 -7.86
N LEU A 6 15.86 14.69 -7.54
CA LEU A 6 15.66 13.27 -7.66
C LEU A 6 15.39 12.94 -9.13
N LYS A 7 16.44 12.51 -9.84
CA LYS A 7 16.35 11.96 -11.20
C LYS A 7 15.23 10.92 -11.20
N GLN A 8 14.27 11.02 -12.13
CA GLN A 8 13.48 9.84 -12.49
C GLN A 8 14.48 8.70 -12.72
N PHE A 9 14.30 7.57 -12.04
CA PHE A 9 15.04 6.37 -12.38
C PHE A 9 14.51 5.94 -13.75
N GLU A 10 15.09 6.51 -14.81
CA GLU A 10 14.93 5.97 -16.14
C GLU A 10 15.30 4.49 -16.04
N VAL A 11 14.37 3.63 -16.44
CA VAL A 11 14.56 2.19 -16.58
C VAL A 11 15.55 1.97 -17.73
N ASN A 12 16.79 2.38 -17.53
CA ASN A 12 17.91 2.05 -18.37
C ASN A 12 18.48 0.77 -17.76
N ASN A 13 18.10 -0.37 -18.34
CA ASN A 13 18.56 -1.74 -18.02
C ASN A 13 20.10 -1.93 -18.07
N LYS A 14 20.88 -0.84 -18.12
CA LYS A 14 22.34 -0.81 -18.18
C LYS A 14 23.00 -0.29 -16.89
N THR A 15 22.28 0.39 -16.01
CA THR A 15 22.86 0.88 -14.73
C THR A 15 22.55 -0.12 -13.63
N GLN A 16 23.58 -0.79 -13.11
CA GLN A 16 23.44 -1.69 -11.97
C GLN A 16 23.15 -0.87 -10.71
N LEU A 17 22.00 -1.11 -10.07
CA LEU A 17 21.67 -0.52 -8.77
C LEU A 17 22.54 -1.19 -7.70
N LYS A 18 23.11 -0.39 -6.80
CA LYS A 18 24.00 -0.86 -5.73
C LYS A 18 23.45 -0.44 -4.38
N PRO A 19 22.44 -1.15 -3.87
CA PRO A 19 21.90 -0.89 -2.55
C PRO A 19 22.92 -1.22 -1.45
N MET A 20 22.73 -0.63 -0.27
CA MET A 20 23.43 -1.04 0.94
C MET A 20 22.80 -2.33 1.46
N SER A 21 23.61 -3.29 1.88
CA SER A 21 23.09 -4.54 2.46
C SER A 21 22.43 -4.30 3.82
N SER A 22 21.51 -5.18 4.23
CA SER A 22 20.90 -5.15 5.56
C SER A 22 21.93 -5.17 6.70
N SER A 23 23.00 -5.96 6.58
CA SER A 23 24.14 -5.94 7.52
C SER A 23 24.82 -4.58 7.60
N GLN A 24 25.07 -3.92 6.46
CA GLN A 24 25.69 -2.60 6.43
C GLN A 24 24.76 -1.54 7.05
N LEU A 25 23.45 -1.60 6.78
CA LEU A 25 22.47 -0.70 7.38
C LEU A 25 22.40 -0.91 8.89
N LYS A 26 22.39 -2.16 9.36
CA LYS A 26 22.37 -2.50 10.79
C LYS A 26 23.57 -1.91 11.54
N ILE A 27 24.75 -1.92 10.93
CA ILE A 27 25.98 -1.36 11.52
C ILE A 27 25.97 0.18 11.49
N SER A 28 25.59 0.77 10.35
CA SER A 28 25.70 2.22 10.13
C SER A 28 24.52 3.03 10.69
N HIS A 29 23.32 2.45 10.71
CA HIS A 29 22.06 3.09 11.13
C HIS A 29 21.17 2.10 11.92
N PRO A 30 21.62 1.62 13.09
CA PRO A 30 20.93 0.57 13.85
C PRO A 30 19.49 0.93 14.24
N SER A 31 19.22 2.18 14.59
CA SER A 31 17.86 2.61 14.96
C SER A 31 16.88 2.52 13.78
N ILE A 32 17.32 2.89 12.58
CA ILE A 32 16.50 2.80 11.37
C ILE A 32 16.27 1.33 11.00
N TYR A 33 17.31 0.50 11.07
CA TYR A 33 17.20 -0.93 10.88
C TYR A 33 16.15 -1.55 11.82
N ASP A 34 16.19 -1.23 13.11
CA ASP A 34 15.25 -1.77 14.11
C ASP A 34 13.80 -1.36 13.83
N ILE A 35 13.56 -0.13 13.35
CA ILE A 35 12.22 0.31 12.99
C ILE A 35 11.73 -0.47 11.76
N ILE A 36 12.55 -0.57 10.71
CA ILE A 36 12.22 -1.34 9.50
C ILE A 36 11.94 -2.81 9.84
N HIS A 37 12.76 -3.42 10.70
CA HIS A 37 12.56 -4.80 11.15
C HIS A 37 11.22 -4.98 11.88
N LYS A 38 10.88 -4.08 12.81
CA LYS A 38 9.59 -4.10 13.52
C LYS A 38 8.40 -3.92 12.58
N ASP A 39 8.53 -3.09 11.54
CA ASP A 39 7.50 -2.92 10.53
C ASP A 39 7.37 -4.17 9.65
N ALA A 40 8.48 -4.77 9.25
CA ALA A 40 8.49 -6.03 8.49
C ALA A 40 7.82 -7.17 9.26
N LEU A 41 8.02 -7.28 10.59
CA LEU A 41 7.35 -8.29 11.42
C LEU A 41 5.82 -8.15 11.47
N ARG A 42 5.29 -6.95 11.16
CA ARG A 42 3.86 -6.62 11.19
C ARG A 42 3.23 -6.50 9.79
N CYS A 43 4.05 -6.56 8.74
CA CYS A 43 3.61 -6.43 7.36
C CYS A 43 3.15 -7.78 6.77
N CYS A 44 2.76 -7.79 5.50
CA CYS A 44 2.40 -8.98 4.71
C CYS A 44 1.16 -9.75 5.19
N TRP A 45 0.46 -9.27 6.22
CA TRP A 45 -0.74 -9.91 6.78
C TRP A 45 -1.85 -10.10 5.73
N ARG A 46 -1.98 -9.17 4.78
CA ARG A 46 -3.01 -9.23 3.73
C ARG A 46 -2.79 -10.34 2.71
N PHE A 47 -1.60 -10.94 2.68
CA PHE A 47 -1.32 -12.08 1.81
C PHE A 47 -1.61 -13.42 2.48
N ALA A 48 -2.10 -13.45 3.73
CA ALA A 48 -2.30 -14.67 4.52
C ALA A 48 -3.03 -15.78 3.74
N GLN A 49 -4.08 -15.45 2.99
CA GLN A 49 -4.82 -16.44 2.18
C GLN A 49 -3.98 -17.06 1.05
N ILE A 50 -3.10 -16.27 0.42
CA ILE A 50 -2.19 -16.75 -0.64
C ILE A 50 -1.12 -17.65 0.00
N LEU A 51 -0.59 -17.24 1.15
CA LEU A 51 0.45 -17.96 1.88
C LEU A 51 -0.05 -19.29 2.45
N GLU A 52 -1.29 -19.33 2.94
CA GLU A 52 -1.94 -20.55 3.40
C GLU A 52 -2.07 -21.59 2.27
N LYS A 53 -2.51 -21.15 1.08
CA LYS A 53 -2.63 -22.02 -0.11
C LYS A 53 -1.29 -22.57 -0.58
N THR A 54 -0.25 -21.75 -0.52
CA THR A 54 1.10 -22.10 -0.95
C THR A 54 1.91 -22.81 0.14
N LYS A 55 1.39 -22.89 1.37
CA LYS A 55 2.06 -23.44 2.57
C LYS A 55 3.40 -22.76 2.87
N ILE A 56 3.53 -21.48 2.49
CA ILE A 56 4.70 -20.66 2.80
C ILE A 56 4.43 -19.95 4.12
N ASP A 57 5.40 -20.02 5.03
CA ASP A 57 5.31 -19.30 6.30
C ASP A 57 5.39 -17.79 6.07
N THR A 58 4.48 -17.02 6.67
CA THR A 58 4.49 -15.55 6.63
C THR A 58 5.84 -14.96 7.03
N ARG A 59 6.56 -15.58 7.97
CA ARG A 59 7.90 -15.13 8.38
C ARG A 59 8.93 -15.19 7.24
N ILE A 60 8.83 -16.15 6.33
CA ILE A 60 9.68 -16.21 5.13
C ILE A 60 9.45 -14.97 4.28
N ILE A 61 8.18 -14.64 4.04
CA ILE A 61 7.80 -13.49 3.20
C ILE A 61 8.21 -12.17 3.87
N GLN A 62 8.07 -12.07 5.19
CA GLN A 62 8.50 -10.89 5.94
C GLN A 62 10.03 -10.72 5.93
N CYS A 63 10.80 -11.81 5.97
CA CYS A 63 12.26 -11.78 5.80
C CYS A 63 12.66 -11.27 4.41
N LEU A 64 12.04 -11.82 3.36
CA LEU A 64 12.25 -11.36 1.99
C LEU A 64 11.84 -9.89 1.81
N PHE A 65 10.71 -9.49 2.41
CA PHE A 65 10.23 -8.12 2.38
C PHE A 65 11.20 -7.14 3.04
N GLN A 66 11.71 -7.47 4.23
CA GLN A 66 12.69 -6.62 4.91
C GLN A 66 13.90 -6.38 4.01
N GLU A 67 14.49 -7.45 3.47
CA GLU A 67 15.68 -7.35 2.63
C GLU A 67 15.40 -6.58 1.34
N PHE A 68 14.26 -6.84 0.68
CA PHE A 68 13.83 -6.09 -0.51
C PHE A 68 13.60 -4.59 -0.20
N PHE A 69 12.94 -4.29 0.92
CA PHE A 69 12.64 -2.92 1.30
C PHE A 69 13.90 -2.16 1.69
N ILE A 70 14.83 -2.77 2.43
CA ILE A 70 16.15 -2.18 2.72
C ILE A 70 16.91 -1.90 1.42
N ASN A 71 16.91 -2.85 0.49
CA ASN A 71 17.56 -2.66 -0.80
C ASN A 71 16.96 -1.46 -1.56
N THR A 72 15.64 -1.30 -1.55
CA THR A 72 14.99 -0.15 -2.18
C THR A 72 15.29 1.16 -1.44
N PHE A 73 15.17 1.15 -0.12
CA PHE A 73 15.26 2.33 0.74
C PHE A 73 16.67 2.93 0.73
N THR A 74 17.70 2.07 0.79
CA THR A 74 19.10 2.51 0.87
C THR A 74 19.64 3.05 -0.45
N LEU A 75 18.92 2.91 -1.56
CA LEU A 75 19.21 3.62 -2.81
C LEU A 75 18.93 5.13 -2.69
N TYR A 76 18.23 5.56 -1.64
CA TYR A 76 17.98 6.96 -1.27
C TYR A 76 18.77 7.32 -0.01
N THR A 77 20.11 7.32 -0.11
CA THR A 77 21.01 7.48 1.05
C THR A 77 20.74 8.74 1.87
N ASP A 78 20.38 9.84 1.22
CA ASP A 78 20.11 11.13 1.88
C ASP A 78 18.83 11.11 2.73
N PHE A 79 17.97 10.10 2.53
CA PHE A 79 16.68 9.97 3.18
C PHE A 79 16.67 8.91 4.30
N ILE A 80 17.78 8.21 4.54
CA ILE A 80 17.82 7.08 5.50
C ILE A 80 17.37 7.52 6.90
N SER A 81 17.78 8.71 7.35
CA SER A 81 17.42 9.25 8.66
C SER A 81 15.99 9.75 8.79
N GLU A 82 15.25 9.84 7.68
CA GLU A 82 13.89 10.39 7.62
C GLU A 82 12.82 9.29 7.48
N TYR A 83 13.20 8.03 7.70
CA TYR A 83 12.23 6.93 7.70
C TYR A 83 11.09 7.18 8.69
N TYR A 84 9.85 7.03 8.21
CA TYR A 84 8.65 7.01 9.06
C TYR A 84 7.89 5.70 8.89
N GLN A 85 7.23 5.30 9.98
CA GLN A 85 6.50 4.05 10.05
C GLN A 85 5.34 3.99 9.04
N GLY A 86 5.21 2.85 8.35
CA GLY A 86 4.09 2.58 7.43
C GLY A 86 4.40 2.80 5.96
N LEU A 87 5.56 3.39 5.62
CA LEU A 87 6.03 3.58 4.26
C LEU A 87 6.11 2.25 3.48
N GLY A 88 6.45 1.15 4.16
CA GLY A 88 6.56 -0.19 3.58
C GLY A 88 5.29 -0.75 2.92
N THR A 89 4.11 -0.22 3.24
CA THR A 89 2.81 -0.74 2.78
C THR A 89 2.68 -0.86 1.26
N LEU A 90 3.13 0.15 0.52
CA LEU A 90 3.09 0.14 -0.95
C LEU A 90 4.12 -0.83 -1.54
N PHE A 91 5.27 -0.96 -0.88
CA PHE A 91 6.37 -1.83 -1.32
C PHE A 91 6.04 -3.30 -1.15
N GLU A 92 5.18 -3.65 -0.19
CA GLU A 92 4.63 -5.00 -0.09
C GLU A 92 3.93 -5.41 -1.40
N MET A 93 3.22 -4.48 -2.05
CA MET A 93 2.52 -4.76 -3.30
C MET A 93 3.52 -4.99 -4.43
N VAL A 94 4.55 -4.15 -4.51
CA VAL A 94 5.61 -4.28 -5.52
C VAL A 94 6.33 -5.62 -5.35
N MET A 95 6.73 -5.97 -4.13
CA MET A 95 7.39 -7.24 -3.87
C MET A 95 6.50 -8.41 -4.28
N MET A 96 5.29 -8.50 -3.73
CA MET A 96 4.42 -9.65 -3.97
C MET A 96 3.97 -9.80 -5.41
N HIS A 97 3.92 -8.71 -6.17
CA HIS A 97 3.63 -8.75 -7.59
C HIS A 97 4.70 -9.50 -8.39
N TYR A 98 5.98 -9.31 -8.05
CA TYR A 98 7.10 -9.90 -8.77
C TYR A 98 7.65 -11.17 -8.11
N LEU A 99 7.27 -11.47 -6.87
CA LEU A 99 7.74 -12.63 -6.12
C LEU A 99 7.23 -13.94 -6.73
N ASP A 100 8.14 -14.87 -6.96
CA ASP A 100 7.87 -16.22 -7.44
C ASP A 100 7.74 -17.16 -6.24
N LEU A 101 6.49 -17.40 -5.82
CA LEU A 101 6.19 -18.21 -4.63
C LEU A 101 6.64 -19.67 -4.78
N ASP A 102 6.68 -20.22 -5.99
CA ASP A 102 7.17 -21.58 -6.22
C ASP A 102 8.68 -21.67 -5.94
N LYS A 103 9.46 -20.67 -6.38
CA LYS A 103 10.88 -20.59 -6.06
C LYS A 103 11.13 -20.38 -4.57
N VAL A 104 10.29 -19.58 -3.90
CA VAL A 104 10.38 -19.37 -2.45
C VAL A 104 10.13 -20.69 -1.71
N ALA A 105 9.04 -21.39 -2.05
CA ALA A 105 8.70 -22.67 -1.43
C ALA A 105 9.79 -23.73 -1.64
N ALA A 106 10.44 -23.75 -2.80
CA ALA A 106 11.46 -24.73 -3.13
C ALA A 106 12.84 -24.44 -2.53
N ASN A 107 13.24 -23.16 -2.44
CA ASN A 107 14.65 -22.80 -2.25
C ASN A 107 14.93 -21.92 -1.03
N PHE A 108 13.92 -21.46 -0.29
CA PHE A 108 14.18 -20.58 0.85
C PHE A 108 14.77 -21.34 2.06
N ASP A 109 15.93 -20.89 2.55
CA ASP A 109 16.53 -21.44 3.75
C ASP A 109 15.84 -20.91 5.01
N LYS A 110 15.07 -21.79 5.66
CA LYS A 110 14.34 -21.48 6.91
C LYS A 110 15.25 -21.07 8.06
N LYS A 111 16.56 -21.35 8.00
CA LYS A 111 17.52 -20.90 9.01
C LYS A 111 17.68 -19.38 9.06
N LEU A 112 17.25 -18.66 8.02
CA LEU A 112 17.33 -17.20 7.98
C LEU A 112 16.25 -16.50 8.83
N ILE A 113 15.33 -17.26 9.42
CA ILE A 113 14.18 -16.74 10.16
C ILE A 113 14.47 -16.78 11.66
N HIS A 114 14.59 -15.60 12.28
CA HIS A 114 14.48 -15.45 13.73
C HIS A 114 13.59 -14.26 14.06
N ASP A 115 12.75 -14.41 15.08
CA ASP A 115 11.83 -13.33 15.51
C ASP A 115 12.58 -12.12 16.08
N GLU A 116 13.80 -12.30 16.59
CA GLU A 116 14.65 -11.22 17.12
C GLU A 116 15.41 -10.47 16.01
N ASN A 117 15.72 -11.17 14.91
CA ASN A 117 16.44 -10.60 13.78
C ASN A 117 16.35 -11.53 12.56
N PHE A 118 15.97 -11.01 11.39
CA PHE A 118 16.16 -11.76 10.15
C PHE A 118 17.63 -11.75 9.74
N GLU A 119 18.14 -12.91 9.34
CA GLU A 119 19.47 -12.98 8.73
C GLU A 119 19.42 -12.43 7.29
N PRO A 120 20.47 -11.75 6.83
CA PRO A 120 20.54 -11.22 5.47
C PRO A 120 20.32 -12.30 4.41
N CYS A 121 19.45 -12.02 3.43
CA CYS A 121 19.22 -12.91 2.30
C CYS A 121 20.05 -12.47 1.09
N GLU A 122 21.32 -12.90 1.01
CA GLU A 122 22.24 -12.49 -0.07
C GLU A 122 21.76 -12.86 -1.48
N GLN A 123 20.94 -13.91 -1.60
CA GLN A 123 20.43 -14.42 -2.87
C GLN A 123 19.00 -13.95 -3.19
N ILE A 124 18.53 -12.87 -2.58
CA ILE A 124 17.15 -12.39 -2.72
C ILE A 124 16.66 -12.31 -4.17
N ALA A 125 17.53 -11.91 -5.10
CA ALA A 125 17.22 -11.77 -6.53
C ALA A 125 16.65 -13.06 -7.16
N GLN A 126 17.00 -14.24 -6.67
CA GLN A 126 16.56 -15.51 -7.25
C GLN A 126 15.07 -15.75 -7.08
N PHE A 127 14.45 -15.15 -6.06
CA PHE A 127 13.04 -15.36 -5.72
C PHE A 127 12.09 -14.49 -6.55
N PHE A 128 12.59 -13.65 -7.44
CA PHE A 128 11.76 -12.82 -8.30
C PHE A 128 11.60 -13.45 -9.69
N SER A 129 10.43 -13.21 -10.30
CA SER A 129 10.08 -13.65 -11.64
C SER A 129 10.68 -12.74 -12.74
N GLN A 130 11.07 -11.52 -12.38
CA GLN A 130 11.72 -10.54 -13.25
C GLN A 130 13.15 -10.27 -12.78
N ASP A 131 13.95 -9.62 -13.64
CA ASP A 131 15.28 -9.14 -13.26
C ASP A 131 15.21 -8.24 -12.01
N TYR A 132 16.08 -8.50 -11.03
CA TYR A 132 15.97 -7.82 -9.74
C TYR A 132 16.27 -6.31 -9.83
N ASN A 133 17.10 -5.85 -10.77
CA ASN A 133 17.27 -4.39 -10.97
C ASN A 133 16.02 -3.76 -11.54
N PHE A 134 15.27 -4.47 -12.41
CA PHE A 134 13.98 -3.99 -12.88
C PHE A 134 12.99 -3.84 -11.71
N VAL A 135 12.90 -4.84 -10.84
CA VAL A 135 12.02 -4.79 -9.65
C VAL A 135 12.43 -3.65 -8.70
N LEU A 136 13.73 -3.49 -8.43
CA LEU A 136 14.25 -2.38 -7.62
C LEU A 136 13.97 -1.03 -8.27
N SER A 137 14.13 -0.89 -9.59
CA SER A 137 13.84 0.37 -10.31
C SER A 137 12.36 0.74 -10.21
N THR A 138 11.44 -0.23 -10.37
CA THR A 138 10.01 -0.02 -10.13
C THR A 138 9.75 0.46 -8.71
N SER A 139 10.41 -0.15 -7.73
CA SER A 139 10.29 0.20 -6.31
C SER A 139 10.81 1.61 -6.02
N CYS A 140 11.95 1.99 -6.60
CA CYS A 140 12.47 3.35 -6.53
C CYS A 140 11.50 4.35 -7.16
N ASN A 141 10.87 4.04 -8.29
CA ASN A 141 9.86 4.93 -8.88
C ASN A 141 8.64 5.14 -7.96
N VAL A 142 8.21 4.11 -7.24
CA VAL A 142 7.17 4.22 -6.20
C VAL A 142 7.65 5.11 -5.04
N MET A 143 8.85 4.86 -4.52
CA MET A 143 9.46 5.69 -3.46
C MET A 143 9.53 7.15 -3.90
N GLN A 144 10.03 7.40 -5.11
CA GLN A 144 10.18 8.74 -5.68
C GLN A 144 8.87 9.50 -5.71
N LYS A 145 7.79 8.83 -6.12
CA LYS A 145 6.46 9.40 -6.16
C LYS A 145 6.00 9.78 -4.75
N VAL A 146 6.09 8.85 -3.79
CA VAL A 146 5.70 9.11 -2.39
C VAL A 146 6.50 10.27 -1.80
N LEU A 147 7.82 10.31 -2.02
CA LEU A 147 8.69 11.39 -1.56
C LEU A 147 8.31 12.74 -2.19
N ASN A 148 8.03 12.78 -3.49
CA ASN A 148 7.64 14.02 -4.19
C ASN A 148 6.30 14.57 -3.72
N GLU A 149 5.35 13.70 -3.38
CA GLU A 149 3.98 14.09 -3.03
C GLU A 149 3.85 14.44 -1.55
N THR A 150 4.52 13.68 -0.68
CA THR A 150 4.39 13.87 0.77
C THR A 150 5.49 14.75 1.36
N GLU A 151 6.62 14.88 0.66
CA GLU A 151 7.88 15.43 1.17
C GLU A 151 8.34 14.80 2.50
N CYS A 152 7.68 13.71 2.94
CA CYS A 152 7.83 13.08 4.25
C CYS A 152 7.73 14.06 5.43
N LYS A 153 6.89 15.09 5.28
CA LYS A 153 6.65 16.08 6.33
C LYS A 153 5.26 15.90 6.92
N ASN A 154 5.20 15.90 8.26
CA ASN A 154 3.92 15.84 8.99
C ASN A 154 2.96 16.96 8.58
N GLU A 155 3.47 18.18 8.38
CA GLU A 155 2.66 19.31 7.94
C GLU A 155 2.00 19.06 6.59
N THR A 156 2.75 18.54 5.61
CA THR A 156 2.21 18.18 4.28
C THR A 156 1.11 17.11 4.41
N LEU A 157 1.34 16.08 5.20
CA LEU A 157 0.36 15.00 5.42
C LEU A 157 -0.91 15.48 6.12
N ILE A 158 -0.77 16.36 7.12
CA ILE A 158 -1.90 16.98 7.82
C ILE A 158 -2.71 17.86 6.86
N ASN A 159 -2.04 18.65 6.02
CA ASN A 159 -2.70 19.48 5.01
C ASN A 159 -3.47 18.62 3.99
N MET A 160 -2.84 17.57 3.44
CA MET A 160 -3.51 16.62 2.55
C MET A 160 -4.75 15.98 3.20
N SER A 161 -4.66 15.62 4.48
CA SER A 161 -5.78 15.01 5.20
C SER A 161 -6.92 15.99 5.48
N THR A 162 -6.57 17.24 5.73
CA THR A 162 -7.52 18.35 5.87
C THR A 162 -8.21 18.64 4.55
N ASP A 163 -7.47 18.65 3.44
CA ASP A 163 -8.01 18.83 2.10
C ASP A 163 -8.94 17.67 1.72
N LEU A 164 -8.58 16.43 2.09
CA LEU A 164 -9.43 15.26 1.90
C LEU A 164 -10.78 15.41 2.60
N TYR A 165 -10.79 15.91 3.84
CA TYR A 165 -12.01 16.21 4.57
C TYR A 165 -12.89 17.21 3.81
N ASP A 166 -12.29 18.28 3.30
CA ASP A 166 -12.99 19.32 2.56
C ASP A 166 -13.52 18.81 1.19
N VAL A 167 -12.78 17.93 0.52
CA VAL A 167 -13.23 17.25 -0.71
C VAL A 167 -14.45 16.36 -0.42
N ILE A 168 -14.43 15.57 0.65
CA ILE A 168 -15.58 14.75 1.05
C ILE A 168 -16.80 15.63 1.35
N LYS A 169 -16.60 16.72 2.09
CA LYS A 169 -17.66 17.70 2.40
C LYS A 169 -18.28 18.31 1.15
N ALA A 170 -17.45 18.66 0.16
CA ALA A 170 -17.90 19.30 -1.07
C ALA A 170 -18.56 18.32 -2.06
N LYS A 171 -17.98 17.12 -2.23
CA LYS A 171 -18.37 16.16 -3.27
C LYS A 171 -19.40 15.12 -2.81
N HIS A 172 -19.34 14.73 -1.54
CA HIS A 172 -20.12 13.63 -0.95
C HIS A 172 -20.86 14.11 0.30
N ILE A 173 -21.66 15.17 0.16
CA ILE A 173 -22.32 15.85 1.29
C ILE A 173 -23.19 14.92 2.16
N ASN A 174 -23.83 13.92 1.54
CA ASN A 174 -24.69 12.98 2.26
C ASN A 174 -23.86 12.06 3.16
N GLU A 175 -22.74 11.55 2.65
CA GLU A 175 -21.80 10.73 3.39
C GLU A 175 -21.06 11.55 4.45
N TYR A 176 -20.71 12.80 4.13
CA TYR A 176 -20.12 13.76 5.06
C TYR A 176 -21.00 14.01 6.30
N GLN A 177 -22.31 14.18 6.12
CA GLN A 177 -23.25 14.43 7.24
C GLN A 177 -23.28 13.29 8.27
N LEU A 178 -22.77 12.11 7.91
CA LEU A 178 -22.66 10.95 8.78
C LEU A 178 -21.40 11.01 9.67
N ILE A 179 -20.39 11.80 9.28
CA ILE A 179 -19.16 12.03 10.04
C ILE A 179 -19.44 13.11 11.09
N LYS A 180 -19.87 12.70 12.29
CA LYS A 180 -20.34 13.60 13.36
C LYS A 180 -19.22 14.04 14.32
N VAL A 181 -18.02 14.28 13.79
CA VAL A 181 -16.85 14.71 14.58
C VAL A 181 -16.33 16.05 14.06
N GLU A 182 -15.55 16.74 14.90
CA GLU A 182 -14.88 17.97 14.51
C GLU A 182 -13.86 17.72 13.39
N ARG A 183 -13.64 18.75 12.55
CA ARG A 183 -12.77 18.69 11.38
C ARG A 183 -11.37 18.17 11.71
N ASP A 184 -10.77 18.66 12.79
CA ASP A 184 -9.41 18.29 13.18
C ASP A 184 -9.33 16.81 13.56
N MET A 185 -10.33 16.30 14.30
CA MET A 185 -10.41 14.88 14.65
C MET A 185 -10.61 13.99 13.41
N ALA A 186 -11.54 14.36 12.52
CA ALA A 186 -11.75 13.62 11.28
C ALA A 186 -10.49 13.60 10.41
N SER A 187 -9.81 14.75 10.29
CA SER A 187 -8.59 14.88 9.50
C SER A 187 -7.46 14.03 10.08
N ILE A 188 -7.30 13.94 11.41
CA ILE A 188 -6.33 13.03 12.01
C ILE A 188 -6.67 11.57 11.68
N SER A 189 -7.94 11.18 11.80
CA SER A 189 -8.39 9.83 11.46
C SER A 189 -8.19 9.48 9.98
N MET A 190 -8.18 10.47 9.10
CA MET A 190 -7.99 10.31 7.67
C MET A 190 -6.52 10.21 7.21
N LEU A 191 -5.53 10.50 8.08
CA LEU A 191 -4.10 10.41 7.75
C LEU A 191 -3.70 9.05 7.16
N LYS A 192 -4.40 8.00 7.59
CA LYS A 192 -4.21 6.63 7.14
C LYS A 192 -4.55 6.39 5.64
N TYR A 193 -5.21 7.35 5.00
CA TYR A 193 -5.56 7.27 3.58
C TYR A 193 -4.62 8.05 2.67
N VAL A 194 -4.06 9.16 3.14
CA VAL A 194 -3.34 10.11 2.27
C VAL A 194 -1.98 9.60 1.79
N ILE A 195 -1.39 8.60 2.46
CA ILE A 195 -0.06 8.06 2.07
C ILE A 195 -0.19 6.86 1.14
N TYR A 196 -1.17 6.00 1.38
CA TYR A 196 -1.29 4.70 0.72
C TYR A 196 -2.75 4.27 0.52
N CYS A 197 -3.67 5.22 0.29
CA CYS A 197 -5.07 4.98 -0.06
C CYS A 197 -5.80 3.95 0.81
N GLY A 198 -5.49 3.86 2.11
CA GLY A 198 -6.12 2.91 3.03
C GLY A 198 -5.65 1.45 2.88
N LEU A 199 -4.59 1.17 2.12
CA LEU A 199 -4.07 -0.20 1.92
C LEU A 199 -3.72 -0.95 3.21
N HIS A 200 -3.32 -0.24 4.27
CA HIS A 200 -3.07 -0.80 5.60
C HIS A 200 -4.32 -1.41 6.29
N ILE A 201 -5.53 -1.16 5.78
CA ILE A 201 -6.80 -1.72 6.31
C ILE A 201 -7.60 -2.46 5.24
N ALA A 202 -7.08 -2.57 4.01
CA ALA A 202 -7.69 -3.35 2.93
C ALA A 202 -7.30 -4.84 3.06
N PRO A 203 -8.23 -5.75 3.42
CA PRO A 203 -7.88 -7.17 3.57
C PRO A 203 -7.73 -7.91 2.24
N SER A 204 -8.40 -7.48 1.17
CA SER A 204 -8.27 -8.10 -0.16
C SER A 204 -6.98 -7.70 -0.86
N TYR A 205 -6.21 -8.70 -1.29
CA TYR A 205 -5.05 -8.48 -2.16
C TYR A 205 -5.46 -7.90 -3.52
N SER A 206 -6.45 -8.50 -4.20
CA SER A 206 -6.87 -8.07 -5.54
C SER A 206 -7.34 -6.62 -5.56
N LEU A 207 -8.08 -6.20 -4.53
CA LEU A 207 -8.52 -4.81 -4.37
C LEU A 207 -7.39 -3.89 -3.93
N SER A 208 -6.45 -4.37 -3.12
CA SER A 208 -5.26 -3.61 -2.75
C SER A 208 -4.42 -3.26 -3.99
N VAL A 209 -4.24 -4.19 -4.92
CA VAL A 209 -3.57 -3.92 -6.21
C VAL A 209 -4.34 -2.88 -7.01
N LEU A 210 -5.68 -3.03 -7.15
CA LEU A 210 -6.51 -2.05 -7.85
C LEU A 210 -6.38 -0.64 -7.27
N LEU A 211 -6.38 -0.51 -5.94
CA LEU A 211 -6.22 0.77 -5.24
C LEU A 211 -4.82 1.34 -5.43
N ALA A 212 -3.78 0.53 -5.27
CA ALA A 212 -2.39 0.95 -5.45
C ALA A 212 -2.13 1.43 -6.88
N ASP A 213 -2.58 0.68 -7.89
CA ASP A 213 -2.44 1.04 -9.31
C ASP A 213 -3.09 2.38 -9.62
N ALA A 214 -4.32 2.58 -9.15
CA ALA A 214 -5.05 3.82 -9.36
C ALA A 214 -4.37 5.00 -8.65
N TYR A 215 -4.03 4.84 -7.37
CA TYR A 215 -3.38 5.87 -6.56
C TYR A 215 -2.02 6.30 -7.13
N LEU A 216 -1.22 5.33 -7.59
CA LEU A 216 0.13 5.60 -8.11
C LEU A 216 0.10 6.27 -9.50
N ALA A 217 -1.00 6.16 -10.24
CA ALA A 217 -1.15 6.78 -11.56
C ALA A 217 -1.62 8.26 -11.50
N MET A 218 -2.05 8.74 -10.34
CA MET A 218 -2.73 10.04 -10.17
C MET A 218 -1.80 11.11 -9.57
N ASP A 219 -2.02 12.38 -9.87
CA ASP A 219 -1.42 13.49 -9.09
C ASP A 219 -2.10 13.66 -7.72
N VAL A 220 -1.55 14.51 -6.84
CA VAL A 220 -2.08 14.72 -5.48
C VAL A 220 -3.55 15.13 -5.47
N THR A 221 -3.98 16.05 -6.34
CA THR A 221 -5.38 16.49 -6.37
C THR A 221 -6.30 15.36 -6.81
N GLN A 222 -5.88 14.57 -7.79
CA GLN A 222 -6.60 13.39 -8.26
C GLN A 222 -6.64 12.29 -7.19
N GLN A 223 -5.54 12.03 -6.47
CA GLN A 223 -5.47 11.09 -5.36
C GLN A 223 -6.48 11.45 -4.26
N LEU A 224 -6.55 12.72 -3.86
CA LEU A 224 -7.51 13.17 -2.84
C LEU A 224 -8.96 12.95 -3.28
N ASN A 225 -9.27 13.25 -4.55
CA ASN A 225 -10.60 12.98 -5.10
C ASN A 225 -10.94 11.48 -5.15
N PHE A 226 -9.98 10.66 -5.55
CA PHE A 226 -10.13 9.21 -5.59
C PHE A 226 -10.33 8.62 -4.19
N ILE A 227 -9.50 9.02 -3.23
CA ILE A 227 -9.63 8.60 -1.83
C ILE A 227 -10.98 9.04 -1.26
N ALA A 228 -11.44 10.26 -1.56
CA ALA A 228 -12.75 10.73 -1.13
C ALA A 228 -13.89 9.86 -1.70
N ASP A 229 -13.81 9.47 -2.98
CA ASP A 229 -14.76 8.54 -3.60
C ASP A 229 -14.74 7.16 -2.92
N VAL A 230 -13.55 6.63 -2.64
CA VAL A 230 -13.35 5.35 -1.95
C VAL A 230 -13.97 5.38 -0.55
N ILE A 231 -13.70 6.42 0.24
CA ILE A 231 -14.26 6.59 1.60
C ILE A 231 -15.79 6.72 1.53
N ALA A 232 -16.31 7.53 0.62
CA ALA A 232 -17.75 7.74 0.47
C ALA A 232 -18.48 6.45 0.08
N ILE A 233 -17.94 5.68 -0.88
CA ILE A 233 -18.49 4.37 -1.26
C ILE A 233 -18.50 3.43 -0.05
N SER A 234 -17.42 3.43 0.74
CA SER A 234 -17.30 2.58 1.93
C SER A 234 -18.37 2.92 2.95
N ILE A 235 -18.47 4.19 3.35
CA ILE A 235 -19.45 4.70 4.31
C ILE A 235 -20.87 4.40 3.84
N LYS A 236 -21.17 4.68 2.57
CA LYS A 236 -22.50 4.47 2.01
C LYS A 236 -22.89 3.00 2.04
N ALA A 237 -22.03 2.12 1.52
CA ALA A 237 -22.32 0.69 1.45
C ALA A 237 -22.50 0.09 2.84
N TYR A 238 -21.62 0.45 3.77
CA TYR A 238 -21.63 -0.04 5.15
C TYR A 238 -22.87 0.42 5.93
N LYS A 239 -23.18 1.72 5.89
CA LYS A 239 -24.31 2.28 6.67
C LYS A 239 -25.68 1.91 6.09
N SER A 240 -25.77 1.77 4.76
CA SER A 240 -27.02 1.36 4.11
C SER A 240 -27.22 -0.14 4.04
N ASN A 241 -26.22 -0.94 4.46
CA ASN A 241 -26.18 -2.38 4.28
C ASN A 241 -26.50 -2.76 2.82
N ASP A 242 -25.75 -2.19 1.87
CA ASP A 242 -26.01 -2.34 0.43
C ASP A 242 -26.05 -3.82 0.04
N LYS A 243 -27.20 -4.28 -0.48
CA LYS A 243 -27.43 -5.68 -0.84
C LYS A 243 -26.46 -6.25 -1.89
N HIS A 244 -25.72 -5.41 -2.60
CA HIS A 244 -24.71 -5.83 -3.58
C HIS A 244 -23.28 -5.86 -2.99
N CYS A 245 -23.15 -5.50 -1.72
CA CYS A 245 -21.90 -5.47 -0.98
C CYS A 245 -22.03 -6.40 0.24
N ILE A 246 -21.16 -7.39 0.34
CA ILE A 246 -21.09 -8.29 1.49
C ILE A 246 -20.43 -7.54 2.64
N ILE A 247 -21.22 -7.24 3.68
CA ILE A 247 -20.77 -6.63 4.93
C ILE A 247 -20.75 -7.72 6.00
N GLN A 248 -19.57 -8.01 6.56
CA GLN A 248 -19.38 -9.10 7.54
C GLN A 248 -19.79 -8.65 8.95
N GLU A 249 -19.42 -7.43 9.31
CA GLU A 249 -19.74 -6.79 10.59
C GLU A 249 -20.66 -5.61 10.28
N PRO A 250 -21.93 -5.57 10.74
CA PRO A 250 -22.78 -4.41 10.50
C PRO A 250 -22.29 -3.19 11.30
N PHE A 251 -22.69 -1.98 10.88
CA PHE A 251 -22.39 -0.77 11.64
C PHE A 251 -23.02 -0.84 13.04
N GLU A 252 -22.18 -0.76 14.07
CA GLU A 252 -22.59 -0.65 15.48
C GLU A 252 -22.37 0.80 15.93
N SER A 253 -23.45 1.48 16.31
CA SER A 253 -23.33 2.86 16.81
C SER A 253 -22.73 2.86 18.21
N HIS A 254 -21.73 3.71 18.40
CA HIS A 254 -21.09 4.00 19.66
C HIS A 254 -21.82 5.12 20.41
N ASN A 255 -21.64 5.17 21.73
CA ASN A 255 -22.20 6.24 22.56
C ASN A 255 -21.43 7.58 22.42
N ASP A 256 -20.29 7.58 21.74
CA ASP A 256 -19.49 8.77 21.48
C ASP A 256 -19.27 8.97 19.96
N PRO A 257 -19.34 10.23 19.46
CA PRO A 257 -19.22 10.49 18.03
C PRO A 257 -17.86 10.13 17.43
N PHE A 258 -16.80 10.11 18.27
CA PHE A 258 -15.46 9.76 17.81
C PHE A 258 -15.35 8.27 17.50
N GLY A 259 -15.89 7.41 18.36
CA GLY A 259 -16.06 5.98 18.12
C GLY A 259 -16.81 5.71 16.81
N ASP A 260 -17.96 6.36 16.61
CA ASP A 260 -18.74 6.26 15.36
C ASP A 260 -17.91 6.62 14.12
N ALA A 261 -17.16 7.72 14.18
CA ALA A 261 -16.32 8.13 13.06
C ALA A 261 -15.17 7.17 12.80
N MET A 262 -14.51 6.66 13.86
CA MET A 262 -13.43 5.69 13.74
C MET A 262 -13.90 4.36 13.15
N ASP A 263 -15.07 3.88 13.56
CA ASP A 263 -15.75 2.71 13.00
C ASP A 263 -16.08 2.95 11.53
N MET A 264 -16.70 4.09 11.20
CA MET A 264 -17.02 4.46 9.82
C MET A 264 -15.80 4.58 8.92
N PHE A 265 -14.67 5.13 9.39
CA PHE A 265 -13.47 5.16 8.58
C PHE A 265 -12.86 3.77 8.46
N THR A 266 -12.67 3.07 9.57
CA THR A 266 -11.85 1.84 9.57
C THR A 266 -12.65 0.61 9.16
N ASN A 267 -13.78 0.36 9.82
CA ASN A 267 -14.57 -0.86 9.62
C ASN A 267 -15.43 -0.79 8.37
N ALA A 268 -15.95 0.37 7.98
CA ALA A 268 -16.63 0.50 6.68
C ALA A 268 -15.67 0.16 5.53
N PHE A 269 -14.45 0.70 5.57
CA PHE A 269 -13.45 0.43 4.56
C PHE A 269 -13.06 -1.05 4.57
N LYS A 270 -12.69 -1.60 5.73
CA LYS A 270 -12.31 -3.01 5.89
C LYS A 270 -13.39 -3.98 5.38
N ASN A 271 -14.66 -3.73 5.70
CA ASN A 271 -15.78 -4.58 5.27
C ASN A 271 -16.06 -4.45 3.77
N VAL A 272 -15.92 -3.25 3.20
CA VAL A 272 -16.19 -3.05 1.77
C VAL A 272 -15.05 -3.58 0.90
N PHE A 273 -13.81 -3.52 1.37
CA PHE A 273 -12.61 -3.93 0.63
C PHE A 273 -12.18 -5.39 0.89
N VAL A 274 -13.16 -6.30 1.01
CA VAL A 274 -12.96 -7.77 1.01
C VAL A 274 -13.07 -8.35 -0.40
N GLU A 275 -12.54 -9.57 -0.61
CA GLU A 275 -12.41 -10.16 -1.95
C GLU A 275 -13.77 -10.40 -2.62
N GLU A 276 -14.78 -10.76 -1.81
CA GLU A 276 -16.14 -11.02 -2.25
C GLU A 276 -16.80 -9.78 -2.87
N ASN A 277 -16.34 -8.59 -2.50
CA ASN A 277 -16.83 -7.31 -3.00
C ASN A 277 -16.06 -6.81 -4.22
N TYR A 278 -15.15 -7.60 -4.80
CA TYR A 278 -14.29 -7.16 -5.90
C TYR A 278 -15.08 -6.52 -7.05
N ASN A 279 -16.13 -7.19 -7.53
CA ASN A 279 -16.94 -6.68 -8.64
C ASN A 279 -17.71 -5.41 -8.26
N PHE A 280 -18.28 -5.36 -7.06
CA PHE A 280 -18.98 -4.17 -6.55
C PHE A 280 -18.04 -2.96 -6.51
N VAL A 281 -16.88 -3.12 -5.87
CA VAL A 281 -15.89 -2.04 -5.74
C VAL A 281 -15.37 -1.62 -7.11
N LYS A 282 -15.02 -2.59 -7.96
CA LYS A 282 -14.55 -2.34 -9.32
C LYS A 282 -15.59 -1.56 -10.14
N GLU A 283 -16.86 -1.94 -10.09
CA GLU A 283 -17.92 -1.23 -10.80
C GLU A 283 -18.11 0.19 -10.24
N LYS A 284 -18.17 0.36 -8.91
CA LYS A 284 -18.38 1.68 -8.30
C LYS A 284 -17.21 2.63 -8.52
N LEU A 285 -15.98 2.14 -8.54
CA LEU A 285 -14.78 2.94 -8.78
C LEU A 285 -14.52 3.16 -10.28
N LEU A 286 -14.75 2.17 -11.14
CA LEU A 286 -14.42 2.28 -12.57
C LEU A 286 -15.57 2.80 -13.45
N GLN A 287 -16.84 2.68 -13.05
CA GLN A 287 -17.97 3.17 -13.85
C GLN A 287 -18.37 4.62 -13.56
N LYS A 288 -17.93 5.22 -12.44
CA LYS A 288 -18.33 6.59 -12.06
C LYS A 288 -17.72 7.68 -12.95
N GLU A 289 -16.72 7.36 -13.77
CA GLU A 289 -16.17 8.24 -14.79
C GLU A 289 -15.96 7.50 -16.11
N ASN A 290 -16.83 7.74 -17.09
CA ASN A 290 -16.53 7.46 -18.49
C ASN A 290 -15.15 8.08 -18.84
N ASN A 291 -14.16 7.22 -19.11
CA ASN A 291 -12.83 7.49 -19.68
C ASN A 291 -11.67 8.00 -18.83
N SER A 292 -11.81 8.35 -17.54
CA SER A 292 -10.66 8.85 -16.75
C SER A 292 -9.93 7.71 -16.03
N ILE A 293 -10.61 6.96 -15.15
CA ILE A 293 -9.99 5.89 -14.34
C ILE A 293 -9.56 4.69 -15.19
N LEU A 294 -10.25 4.38 -16.29
CA LEU A 294 -9.79 3.36 -17.23
C LEU A 294 -8.49 3.76 -17.95
N LYS A 295 -8.25 5.06 -18.21
CA LYS A 295 -6.95 5.54 -18.70
C LYS A 295 -5.88 5.39 -17.62
N TRP A 296 -6.23 5.65 -16.36
CA TRP A 296 -5.31 5.51 -15.23
C TRP A 296 -4.93 4.07 -14.92
N VAL A 297 -5.84 3.10 -15.04
CA VAL A 297 -5.52 1.65 -14.93
C VAL A 297 -4.63 1.18 -16.09
N VAL A 298 -4.79 1.74 -17.29
CA VAL A 298 -3.90 1.48 -18.44
C VAL A 298 -2.51 2.11 -18.23
N ILE A 299 -2.40 3.22 -17.49
CA ILE A 299 -1.13 3.85 -17.09
C ILE A 299 -0.53 3.15 -15.86
N GLY A 300 -1.32 2.67 -14.90
CA GLY A 300 -0.89 1.84 -13.77
C GLY A 300 -0.39 0.47 -14.20
N ALA A 301 -0.88 -0.06 -15.33
CA ALA A 301 -0.30 -1.20 -16.03
C ALA A 301 1.14 -0.95 -16.54
N VAL A 302 1.66 0.28 -16.45
CA VAL A 302 3.09 0.61 -16.65
C VAL A 302 3.89 0.43 -15.34
N VAL A 303 3.28 0.58 -14.16
CA VAL A 303 3.92 0.38 -12.84
C VAL A 303 3.93 -1.10 -12.45
N PHE A 304 2.82 -1.81 -12.68
CA PHE A 304 2.65 -3.24 -12.37
C PHE A 304 2.43 -4.11 -13.62
N GLY A 305 2.99 -3.71 -14.78
CA GLY A 305 3.10 -4.53 -15.99
C GLY A 305 1.91 -5.47 -16.30
N VAL A 306 0.92 -5.00 -17.08
CA VAL A 306 -0.18 -5.79 -17.71
C VAL A 306 -0.49 -7.14 -17.02
N SER A 307 -1.08 -7.10 -15.83
CA SER A 307 -1.38 -8.31 -15.02
C SER A 307 -2.85 -8.71 -15.05
N ALA A 308 -3.47 -8.74 -16.24
CA ALA A 308 -4.78 -9.38 -16.43
C ALA A 308 -4.68 -10.91 -16.61
N ALA A 309 -3.48 -11.47 -16.75
CA ALA A 309 -3.26 -12.89 -17.04
C ALA A 309 -2.91 -13.76 -15.81
N VAL A 310 -2.31 -13.21 -14.75
CA VAL A 310 -1.79 -14.01 -13.62
C VAL A 310 -2.90 -14.46 -12.66
N VAL A 311 -3.96 -13.67 -12.47
CA VAL A 311 -5.11 -14.05 -11.62
C VAL A 311 -5.91 -15.24 -12.19
N LYS A 312 -5.81 -15.50 -13.49
CA LYS A 312 -6.44 -16.68 -14.12
C LYS A 312 -5.70 -18.00 -13.81
N GLY A 313 -4.42 -17.93 -13.41
CA GLY A 313 -3.62 -19.11 -13.06
C GLY A 313 -3.94 -19.70 -11.68
N LEU A 314 -4.45 -18.89 -10.75
CA LEU A 314 -4.80 -19.31 -9.38
C LEU A 314 -6.24 -19.90 -9.27
N ARG A 315 -6.94 -20.10 -10.39
CA ARG A 315 -8.24 -20.78 -10.47
C ARG A 315 -8.16 -22.18 -11.10
N LYS A 316 -6.98 -22.81 -11.10
CA LYS A 316 -6.82 -24.22 -11.39
C LYS A 316 -6.13 -24.92 -10.24
#